data_AF-A0A953Z2F4-F1
#
_entry.id   AF-A0A953Z2F4-F1
#
_cell.length_a   1.000
_cell.length_b   1.000
_cell.length_c   1.000
_cell.angle_alpha   90.00
_cell.angle_beta   90.00
_cell.angle_gamma   90.00
#
_symmetry.space_group_name_H-M   'P 1'
#
loop_
_entity.id
_entity.type
_entity.pdbx_description
1 polymer ?
#
loop_
_entity_poly.entity_id
_entity_poly.type
_entity_poly.pdbx_seq_one_letter_code
_entity_poly.pdbx_strand_id
1 'polypeptide(L)'
;DRDGKYQLGMLAPSAFAPLARSAGPMLREEAFHLGTGQDGLKRIIQGNRVSVPTLQRYVNKWVSTALDLFGKDESSTAEWGYVWGLKGRFDEKKQADKTGFDRKDINDHNRNLYWDEVSAILNKLNGVIAETGREEKLIMPDIKFHRSIGRYADAKHTVDGQEFSGDDYDAYLKSVMPDEKVEQEIADIAKDNDWIADKKLPDDAWNIKAPVMR
;
A
#
# COMPACT_ATOMS: atom_id res chain seq x y z
N ASP A 1 -3.83 5.28 -3.71
CA ASP A 1 -4.04 4.29 -4.78
C ASP A 1 -4.46 2.93 -4.24
N ARG A 2 -3.56 2.19 -3.57
CA ARG A 2 -3.93 0.83 -3.12
C ARG A 2 -5.06 0.81 -2.09
N ASP A 3 -5.16 1.74 -1.16
CA ASP A 3 -6.40 1.91 -0.37
C ASP A 3 -7.62 2.14 -1.28
N GLY A 4 -7.53 3.04 -2.26
CA GLY A 4 -8.55 3.29 -3.28
C GLY A 4 -9.02 2.02 -3.99
N LYS A 5 -8.12 1.12 -4.37
CA LYS A 5 -8.47 -0.23 -4.89
C LYS A 5 -9.35 -1.00 -3.92
N TYR A 6 -9.02 -1.00 -2.62
CA TYR A 6 -9.82 -1.67 -1.59
C TYR A 6 -11.19 -1.00 -1.44
N GLN A 7 -11.22 0.32 -1.30
CA GLN A 7 -12.46 1.08 -1.16
C GLN A 7 -13.40 0.87 -2.36
N LEU A 8 -12.89 0.96 -3.59
CA LEU A 8 -13.65 0.69 -4.81
C LEU A 8 -14.09 -0.77 -4.90
N GLY A 9 -13.24 -1.72 -4.50
CA GLY A 9 -13.59 -3.14 -4.42
C GLY A 9 -14.73 -3.41 -3.43
N MET A 10 -14.75 -2.70 -2.30
CA MET A 10 -15.83 -2.74 -1.30
C MET A 10 -17.12 -2.05 -1.77
N LEU A 11 -17.05 -1.13 -2.74
CA LEU A 11 -18.21 -0.48 -3.36
C LEU A 11 -18.74 -1.26 -4.59
N ALA A 12 -17.92 -2.07 -5.23
CA ALA A 12 -18.31 -2.90 -6.37
C ALA A 12 -19.52 -3.83 -6.12
N PRO A 13 -19.73 -4.41 -4.91
CA PRO A 13 -20.93 -5.19 -4.60
C PRO A 13 -22.11 -4.35 -4.09
N SER A 14 -22.10 -3.02 -4.23
CA SER A 14 -23.17 -2.16 -3.72
C SER A 14 -24.55 -2.49 -4.32
N ALA A 15 -25.59 -2.51 -3.50
CA ALA A 15 -26.99 -2.61 -3.89
C ALA A 15 -27.46 -1.36 -4.66
N PHE A 16 -26.79 -0.21 -4.46
CA PHE A 16 -27.03 0.97 -5.28
C PHE A 16 -26.32 0.82 -6.62
N ALA A 17 -27.04 0.27 -7.60
CA ALA A 17 -26.48 -0.16 -8.87
C ALA A 17 -25.68 0.90 -9.66
N PRO A 18 -26.03 2.20 -9.67
CA PRO A 18 -25.19 3.23 -10.30
C PRO A 18 -23.78 3.31 -9.71
N LEU A 19 -23.64 3.23 -8.38
CA LEU A 19 -22.35 3.24 -7.69
C LEU A 19 -21.55 1.96 -7.93
N ALA A 20 -22.21 0.79 -7.86
CA ALA A 20 -21.54 -0.47 -8.16
C ALA A 20 -20.97 -0.50 -9.59
N ARG A 21 -21.71 0.04 -10.56
CA ARG A 21 -21.28 0.10 -11.97
C ARG A 21 -20.15 1.09 -12.21
N SER A 22 -20.02 2.16 -11.42
CA SER A 22 -18.90 3.11 -11.57
C SER A 22 -17.59 2.54 -11.05
N ALA A 23 -17.62 1.63 -10.05
CA ALA A 23 -16.42 1.05 -9.46
C ALA A 23 -15.57 0.25 -10.45
N GLY A 24 -16.19 -0.50 -11.38
CA GLY A 24 -15.47 -1.36 -12.33
C GLY A 24 -14.52 -0.60 -13.28
N PRO A 25 -14.98 0.44 -14.01
CA PRO A 25 -14.12 1.33 -14.78
C PRO A 25 -13.02 1.98 -13.94
N MET A 26 -13.35 2.53 -12.77
CA MET A 26 -12.36 3.15 -11.88
C MET A 26 -11.29 2.15 -11.41
N LEU A 27 -11.65 0.91 -11.10
CA LEU A 27 -10.68 -0.15 -10.75
C LEU A 27 -9.73 -0.50 -11.91
N ARG A 28 -10.17 -0.34 -13.17
CA ARG A 28 -9.28 -0.52 -14.33
C ARG A 28 -8.27 0.62 -14.46
N GLU A 29 -8.69 1.84 -14.17
CA GLU A 29 -7.79 3.01 -14.10
C GLU A 29 -6.82 2.88 -12.92
N GLU A 30 -7.31 2.46 -11.75
CA GLU A 30 -6.52 2.23 -10.54
C GLU A 30 -5.38 1.24 -10.79
N ALA A 31 -5.59 0.20 -11.62
CA ALA A 31 -4.56 -0.75 -11.98
C ALA A 31 -3.34 -0.08 -12.66
N PHE A 32 -3.55 0.98 -13.44
CA PHE A 32 -2.46 1.74 -14.04
C PHE A 32 -1.65 2.51 -12.99
N HIS A 33 -2.32 3.13 -12.01
CA HIS A 33 -1.65 3.86 -10.94
C HIS A 33 -0.83 2.92 -10.04
N LEU A 34 -1.40 1.76 -9.68
CA LEU A 34 -0.70 0.72 -8.93
C LEU A 34 0.53 0.18 -9.66
N GLY A 35 0.41 -0.05 -10.97
CA GLY A 35 1.51 -0.47 -11.82
C GLY A 35 2.61 0.59 -11.89
N THR A 36 2.24 1.84 -12.11
CA THR A 36 3.17 2.98 -12.18
C THR A 36 3.97 3.13 -10.90
N GLY A 37 3.31 3.09 -9.74
CA GLY A 37 3.99 3.19 -8.45
C GLY A 37 4.94 2.01 -8.19
N GLN A 38 4.49 0.78 -8.43
CA GLN A 38 5.30 -0.41 -8.19
C GLN A 38 6.50 -0.49 -9.15
N ASP A 39 6.32 -0.21 -10.43
CA ASP A 39 7.42 -0.21 -11.40
C ASP A 39 8.37 0.97 -11.18
N GLY A 40 7.87 2.12 -10.73
CA GLY A 40 8.69 3.23 -10.27
C GLY A 40 9.64 2.82 -9.14
N LEU A 41 9.10 2.19 -8.09
CA LEU A 41 9.91 1.69 -6.96
C LEU A 41 10.95 0.66 -7.40
N LYS A 42 10.60 -0.30 -8.27
CA LYS A 42 11.58 -1.27 -8.81
C LYS A 42 12.73 -0.56 -9.53
N ARG A 43 12.43 0.46 -10.33
CA ARG A 43 13.44 1.21 -11.09
C ARG A 43 14.33 2.06 -10.20
N ILE A 44 13.78 2.65 -9.12
CA ILE A 44 14.57 3.36 -8.10
C ILE A 44 15.52 2.39 -7.40
N ILE A 45 15.01 1.21 -7.02
CA ILE A 45 15.81 0.13 -6.45
C ILE A 45 16.93 -0.27 -7.41
N GLN A 46 16.63 -0.52 -8.69
CA GLN A 46 17.60 -0.89 -9.71
C GLN A 46 18.63 0.20 -10.01
N GLY A 47 18.24 1.48 -9.94
CA GLY A 47 19.16 2.62 -10.06
C GLY A 47 20.20 2.67 -8.95
N ASN A 48 19.90 2.03 -7.80
CA ASN A 48 20.82 1.83 -6.68
C ASN A 48 21.50 3.11 -6.15
N ARG A 49 20.85 4.26 -6.32
CA ARG A 49 21.31 5.55 -5.74
C ARG A 49 20.70 5.82 -4.37
N VAL A 50 19.48 5.34 -4.14
CA VAL A 50 18.78 5.47 -2.86
C VAL A 50 19.07 4.25 -1.99
N SER A 51 19.54 4.49 -0.76
CA SER A 51 19.86 3.43 0.19
C SER A 51 18.61 2.65 0.64
N VAL A 52 18.75 1.36 0.95
CA VAL A 52 17.64 0.56 1.48
C VAL A 52 17.10 1.11 2.81
N PRO A 53 17.94 1.59 3.76
CA PRO A 53 17.46 2.29 4.95
C PRO A 53 16.60 3.52 4.63
N THR A 54 16.99 4.32 3.62
CA THR A 54 16.20 5.48 3.17
C THR A 54 14.84 5.03 2.61
N LEU A 55 14.82 3.99 1.76
CA LEU A 55 13.58 3.40 1.26
C LEU A 55 12.67 2.89 2.39
N GLN A 56 13.25 2.21 3.39
CA GLN A 56 12.51 1.67 4.54
C GLN A 56 11.77 2.76 5.32
N ARG A 57 12.39 3.94 5.50
CA ARG A 57 11.74 5.07 6.17
C ARG A 57 10.47 5.50 5.47
N TYR A 58 10.48 5.59 4.13
CA TYR A 58 9.28 5.92 3.36
C TYR A 58 8.24 4.79 3.39
N VAL A 59 8.66 3.52 3.41
CA VAL A 59 7.76 2.38 3.62
C VAL A 59 7.06 2.51 4.99
N ASN A 60 7.81 2.77 6.06
CA ASN A 60 7.29 2.98 7.41
C ASN A 60 6.22 4.08 7.44
N LYS A 61 6.51 5.23 6.80
CA LYS A 61 5.59 6.37 6.72
C LYS A 61 4.31 6.04 5.96
N TRP A 62 4.43 5.58 4.72
CA TRP A 62 3.27 5.45 3.85
C TRP A 62 2.41 4.23 4.16
N VAL A 63 2.99 3.13 4.65
CA VAL A 63 2.21 1.97 5.08
C VAL A 63 1.38 2.29 6.32
N SER A 64 1.99 2.84 7.38
CA SER A 64 1.26 3.20 8.60
C SER A 64 0.13 4.19 8.33
N THR A 65 0.42 5.24 7.55
CA THR A 65 -0.59 6.23 7.12
C THR A 65 -1.74 5.58 6.35
N ALA A 66 -1.46 4.66 5.42
CA ALA A 66 -2.49 4.00 4.64
C ALA A 66 -3.37 3.06 5.47
N LEU A 67 -2.82 2.41 6.50
CA LEU A 67 -3.58 1.55 7.41
C LEU A 67 -4.68 2.34 8.16
N ASP A 68 -4.42 3.59 8.50
CA ASP A 68 -5.40 4.46 9.16
C ASP A 68 -6.57 4.87 8.25
N LEU A 69 -6.39 4.88 6.92
CA LEU A 69 -7.46 5.22 5.97
C LEU A 69 -8.66 4.26 6.02
N PHE A 70 -8.46 3.04 6.54
CA PHE A 70 -9.53 2.07 6.75
C PHE A 70 -10.47 2.43 7.92
N GLY A 71 -10.12 3.42 8.75
CA GLY A 71 -10.94 3.89 9.87
C GLY A 71 -10.75 3.08 11.15
N LYS A 72 -11.74 3.11 12.06
CA LYS A 72 -11.72 2.33 13.31
C LYS A 72 -11.96 0.85 13.04
N ASP A 73 -11.35 -0.03 13.83
CA ASP A 73 -11.41 -1.49 13.67
C ASP A 73 -12.85 -2.00 13.80
N GLU A 74 -13.49 -1.67 14.93
CA GLU A 74 -14.91 -1.89 15.16
C GLU A 74 -15.70 -0.61 14.80
N SER A 75 -16.65 -0.72 13.87
CA SER A 75 -17.40 0.43 13.39
C SER A 75 -18.88 0.12 13.14
N SER A 76 -19.75 0.74 13.94
CA SER A 76 -21.20 0.73 13.70
C SER A 76 -21.56 1.34 12.35
N THR A 77 -20.80 2.35 11.88
CA THR A 77 -21.03 2.96 10.57
C THR A 77 -20.70 1.99 9.43
N ALA A 78 -19.62 1.21 9.56
CA ALA A 78 -19.29 0.17 8.59
C ALA A 78 -20.33 -0.96 8.60
N GLU A 79 -20.77 -1.39 9.78
CA GLU A 79 -21.84 -2.37 9.96
C GLU A 79 -23.13 -1.94 9.24
N TRP A 80 -23.62 -0.73 9.48
CA TRP A 80 -24.85 -0.25 8.83
C TRP A 80 -24.66 -0.02 7.33
N GLY A 81 -23.48 0.44 6.90
CA GLY A 81 -23.13 0.52 5.48
C GLY A 81 -23.22 -0.83 4.76
N TYR A 82 -22.84 -1.92 5.45
CA TYR A 82 -22.99 -3.28 4.96
C TYR A 82 -24.45 -3.76 4.98
N VAL A 83 -25.16 -3.54 6.09
CA VAL A 83 -26.58 -3.96 6.24
C VAL A 83 -27.49 -3.29 5.20
N TRP A 84 -27.25 -2.01 4.89
CA TRP A 84 -27.98 -1.30 3.84
C TRP A 84 -27.53 -1.67 2.41
N GLY A 85 -26.52 -2.54 2.28
CA GLY A 85 -25.97 -2.95 1.00
C GLY A 85 -25.17 -1.86 0.30
N LEU A 86 -24.73 -0.80 0.99
CA LEU A 86 -23.96 0.27 0.35
C LEU A 86 -22.49 -0.12 0.12
N LYS A 87 -21.90 -0.86 1.06
CA LYS A 87 -20.48 -1.21 1.07
C LYS A 87 -20.26 -2.62 1.62
N GLY A 88 -19.69 -3.51 0.81
CA GLY A 88 -19.39 -4.90 1.16
C GLY A 88 -17.96 -5.10 1.68
N ARG A 89 -17.54 -6.36 1.86
CA ARG A 89 -16.12 -6.72 2.02
C ARG A 89 -15.40 -6.61 0.67
N PHE A 90 -14.09 -6.36 0.68
CA PHE A 90 -13.29 -6.35 -0.55
C PHE A 90 -13.36 -7.69 -1.29
N ASP A 91 -13.42 -8.79 -0.55
CA ASP A 91 -13.50 -10.16 -1.04
C ASP A 91 -14.91 -10.76 -0.97
N GLU A 92 -15.96 -9.93 -0.97
CA GLU A 92 -17.37 -10.35 -0.80
C GLU A 92 -17.75 -11.54 -1.69
N LYS A 93 -17.38 -11.48 -2.98
CA LYS A 93 -17.66 -12.56 -3.95
C LYS A 93 -17.01 -13.89 -3.58
N LYS A 94 -15.83 -13.86 -2.94
CA LYS A 94 -15.12 -15.06 -2.49
C LYS A 94 -15.66 -15.60 -1.16
N GLN A 95 -16.32 -14.73 -0.39
CA GLN A 95 -16.87 -15.03 0.93
C GLN A 95 -18.40 -15.08 0.92
N ALA A 96 -19.03 -15.28 -0.24
CA ALA A 96 -20.47 -15.17 -0.43
C ALA A 96 -21.26 -16.09 0.52
N ASP A 97 -20.72 -17.27 0.84
CA ASP A 97 -21.33 -18.24 1.74
C ASP A 97 -21.06 -17.96 3.23
N LYS A 98 -20.16 -17.01 3.55
CA LYS A 98 -19.80 -16.65 4.92
C LYS A 98 -20.60 -15.44 5.39
N THR A 99 -21.76 -15.72 5.97
CA THR A 99 -22.70 -14.70 6.49
C THR A 99 -22.58 -14.43 8.00
N GLY A 100 -21.95 -15.33 8.76
CA GLY A 100 -21.81 -15.27 10.22
C GLY A 100 -20.54 -14.57 10.73
N PHE A 101 -20.07 -13.52 10.04
CA PHE A 101 -18.92 -12.72 10.47
C PHE A 101 -19.40 -11.47 11.25
N ASP A 102 -18.52 -10.90 12.08
CA ASP A 102 -18.82 -9.63 12.75
C ASP A 102 -18.74 -8.48 11.74
N ARG A 103 -19.88 -7.82 11.52
CA ARG A 103 -19.99 -6.71 10.57
C ARG A 103 -19.32 -5.45 11.08
N LYS A 104 -19.07 -5.34 12.39
CA LYS A 104 -18.31 -4.21 12.95
C LYS A 104 -16.84 -4.27 12.54
N ASP A 105 -16.32 -5.47 12.28
CA ASP A 105 -14.91 -5.71 11.94
C ASP A 105 -14.60 -5.60 10.45
N ILE A 106 -15.53 -5.13 9.61
CA ILE A 106 -15.32 -5.02 8.17
C ILE A 106 -14.10 -4.14 7.85
N ASN A 107 -13.91 -3.06 8.57
CA ASN A 107 -12.75 -2.19 8.36
C ASN A 107 -11.44 -2.92 8.68
N ASP A 108 -11.41 -3.65 9.80
CA ASP A 108 -10.23 -4.43 10.21
C ASP A 108 -9.94 -5.57 9.23
N HIS A 109 -10.95 -6.31 8.80
CA HIS A 109 -10.83 -7.35 7.78
C HIS A 109 -10.17 -6.82 6.51
N ASN A 110 -10.67 -5.70 5.96
CA ASN A 110 -10.12 -5.13 4.74
C ASN A 110 -8.72 -4.54 4.93
N ARG A 111 -8.42 -3.97 6.12
CA ARG A 111 -7.09 -3.50 6.47
C ARG A 111 -6.06 -4.64 6.50
N ASN A 112 -6.43 -5.80 7.05
CA ASN A 112 -5.56 -6.98 7.08
C ASN A 112 -5.30 -7.52 5.66
N LEU A 113 -6.33 -7.59 4.81
CA LEU A 113 -6.14 -7.96 3.41
C LEU A 113 -5.20 -7.00 2.67
N TYR A 114 -5.34 -5.69 2.91
CA TYR A 114 -4.43 -4.68 2.39
C TYR A 114 -2.99 -4.90 2.88
N TRP A 115 -2.82 -5.14 4.18
CA TRP A 115 -1.52 -5.40 4.80
C TRP A 115 -0.84 -6.62 4.17
N ASP A 116 -1.58 -7.73 4.00
CA ASP A 116 -1.09 -8.95 3.35
C ASP A 116 -0.65 -8.70 1.90
N GLU A 117 -1.45 -7.95 1.14
CA GLU A 117 -1.11 -7.62 -0.24
C GLU A 117 0.16 -6.76 -0.35
N VAL A 118 0.30 -5.75 0.51
CA VAL A 118 1.49 -4.88 0.54
C VAL A 118 2.72 -5.65 0.99
N SER A 119 2.58 -6.54 1.98
CA SER A 119 3.64 -7.43 2.45
C SER A 119 4.16 -8.32 1.31
N ALA A 120 3.26 -8.91 0.52
CA ALA A 120 3.65 -9.70 -0.65
C ALA A 120 4.37 -8.88 -1.73
N ILE A 121 4.07 -7.58 -1.85
CA ILE A 121 4.75 -6.68 -2.80
C ILE A 121 6.13 -6.30 -2.29
N LEU A 122 6.28 -5.97 -1.01
CA LEU A 122 7.59 -5.72 -0.40
C LEU A 122 8.50 -6.93 -0.55
N ASN A 123 7.97 -8.15 -0.37
CA ASN A 123 8.74 -9.37 -0.63
C ASN A 123 9.20 -9.49 -2.09
N LYS A 124 8.40 -9.06 -3.07
CA LYS A 124 8.83 -8.99 -4.47
C LYS A 124 9.90 -7.92 -4.68
N LEU A 125 9.78 -6.75 -4.04
CA LEU A 125 10.80 -5.69 -4.11
C LEU A 125 12.12 -6.13 -3.49
N ASN A 126 12.11 -6.94 -2.43
CA ASN A 126 13.31 -7.55 -1.85
C ASN A 126 14.06 -8.46 -2.84
N GLY A 127 13.34 -9.14 -3.75
CA GLY A 127 13.98 -9.85 -4.85
C GLY A 127 14.76 -8.92 -5.78
N VAL A 128 14.17 -7.76 -6.12
CA VAL A 128 14.82 -6.74 -6.95
C VAL A 128 16.00 -6.08 -6.23
N ILE A 129 15.93 -5.89 -4.91
CA ILE A 129 17.05 -5.39 -4.11
C ILE A 129 18.22 -6.39 -4.15
N ALA A 130 17.94 -7.68 -4.01
CA ALA A 130 18.98 -8.71 -4.09
C ALA A 130 19.67 -8.76 -5.46
N GLU A 131 18.92 -8.51 -6.55
CA GLU A 131 19.48 -8.42 -7.91
C GLU A 131 20.48 -7.27 -8.09
N THR A 132 20.42 -6.22 -7.25
CA THR A 132 21.42 -5.14 -7.26
C THR A 132 22.65 -5.44 -6.40
N GLY A 133 22.76 -6.65 -5.83
CA GLY A 133 23.87 -7.06 -4.96
C GLY A 133 23.81 -6.49 -3.54
N ARG A 134 22.67 -5.92 -3.11
CA ARG A 134 22.46 -5.46 -1.73
C ARG A 134 21.94 -6.60 -0.86
N GLU A 135 22.41 -6.67 0.38
CA GLU A 135 22.01 -7.72 1.34
C GLU A 135 20.82 -7.29 2.21
N GLU A 136 20.65 -5.97 2.40
CA GLU A 136 19.56 -5.41 3.19
C GLU A 136 18.19 -5.71 2.57
N LYS A 137 17.18 -5.81 3.41
CA LYS A 137 15.80 -6.06 2.99
C LYS A 137 14.86 -5.01 3.57
N LEU A 138 13.87 -4.65 2.78
CA LEU A 138 12.70 -3.95 3.27
C LEU A 138 11.90 -4.89 4.18
N ILE A 139 11.40 -4.33 5.26
CA ILE A 139 10.57 -5.00 6.27
C ILE A 139 9.19 -4.37 6.21
N MET A 140 8.14 -5.21 6.22
CA MET A 140 6.77 -4.73 6.36
C MET A 140 6.57 -4.22 7.80
N PRO A 141 6.19 -2.94 8.01
CA PRO A 141 5.87 -2.45 9.33
C PRO A 141 4.70 -3.25 9.91
N ASP A 142 4.79 -3.56 11.21
CA ASP A 142 3.70 -4.20 11.93
C ASP A 142 2.43 -3.33 11.89
N ILE A 143 1.26 -3.97 11.87
CA ILE A 143 -0.03 -3.28 11.78
C ILE A 143 -0.29 -2.32 12.96
N LYS A 144 0.43 -2.48 14.07
CA LYS A 144 0.39 -1.63 15.27
C LYS A 144 1.28 -0.39 15.16
N PHE A 145 2.25 -0.38 14.26
CA PHE A 145 3.24 0.68 14.17
C PHE A 145 2.61 2.00 13.72
N HIS A 146 2.87 3.06 14.49
CA HIS A 146 2.55 4.46 14.16
C HIS A 146 1.10 4.66 13.68
N ARG A 147 0.13 4.19 14.48
CA ARG A 147 -1.30 4.28 14.21
C ARG A 147 -1.90 5.50 14.91
N SER A 148 -2.72 6.25 14.19
CA SER A 148 -3.51 7.37 14.71
C SER A 148 -5.00 7.03 14.83
N ILE A 149 -5.44 5.92 14.23
CA ILE A 149 -6.85 5.49 14.24
C ILE A 149 -6.96 4.02 14.66
N GLY A 150 -7.95 3.71 15.49
CA GLY A 150 -8.31 2.34 15.89
C GLY A 150 -7.72 1.92 17.24
N ARG A 151 -7.67 0.61 17.50
CA ARG A 151 -7.27 -0.03 18.75
C ARG A 151 -5.81 0.25 19.15
N TYR A 152 -4.98 0.63 18.17
CA TYR A 152 -3.58 0.98 18.37
C TYR A 152 -3.32 2.47 18.29
N ALA A 153 -4.37 3.31 18.18
CA ALA A 153 -4.22 4.75 18.30
C ALA A 153 -3.54 5.09 19.63
N ASP A 154 -2.59 6.03 19.58
CA ASP A 154 -1.78 6.49 20.73
C ASP A 154 -0.86 5.43 21.36
N ALA A 155 -0.94 4.16 20.94
CA ALA A 155 -0.08 3.10 21.43
C ALA A 155 1.32 3.21 20.79
N LYS A 156 2.35 3.15 21.62
CA LYS A 156 3.74 3.27 21.18
C LYS A 156 4.30 1.90 20.88
N HIS A 157 4.34 1.56 19.59
CA HIS A 157 4.93 0.31 19.11
C HIS A 157 6.12 0.58 18.21
N THR A 158 7.10 -0.31 18.24
CA THR A 158 8.22 -0.31 17.29
C THR A 158 7.77 -0.76 15.89
N VAL A 159 8.63 -0.64 14.89
CA VAL A 159 8.33 -0.99 13.48
C VAL A 159 8.04 -2.49 13.35
N ASP A 160 8.66 -3.31 14.21
CA ASP A 160 8.45 -4.75 14.32
C ASP A 160 7.31 -5.14 15.29
N GLY A 161 6.55 -4.17 15.81
CA GLY A 161 5.31 -4.44 16.55
C GLY A 161 5.47 -4.73 18.04
N GLN A 162 6.66 -4.51 18.60
CA GLN A 162 6.90 -4.61 20.04
C GLN A 162 6.43 -3.34 20.75
N GLU A 163 6.05 -3.44 22.01
CA GLU A 163 5.77 -2.26 22.83
C GLU A 163 7.07 -1.47 23.03
N PHE A 164 7.01 -0.16 22.80
CA PHE A 164 8.19 0.69 22.91
C PHE A 164 8.57 0.92 24.38
N SER A 165 9.78 0.50 24.75
CA SER A 165 10.28 0.59 26.13
C SER A 165 11.26 1.75 26.39
N GLY A 166 11.45 2.65 25.41
CA GLY A 166 12.38 3.78 25.54
C GLY A 166 11.75 5.04 26.14
N ASP A 167 12.60 6.02 26.46
CA ASP A 167 12.15 7.26 27.12
C ASP A 167 11.55 8.29 26.13
N ASP A 168 11.99 8.29 24.87
CA ASP A 168 11.56 9.25 23.85
C ASP A 168 11.13 8.53 22.56
N TYR A 169 9.81 8.41 22.40
CA TYR A 169 9.21 7.80 21.22
C TYR A 169 9.27 8.71 19.99
N ASP A 170 9.31 10.03 20.17
CA ASP A 170 9.41 10.96 19.04
C ASP A 170 10.81 10.91 18.42
N ALA A 171 11.84 10.79 19.26
CA ALA A 171 13.20 10.50 18.79
C ALA A 171 13.27 9.16 18.05
N TYR A 172 12.61 8.12 18.57
CA TYR A 172 12.50 6.85 17.87
C TYR A 172 11.80 7.00 16.51
N LEU A 173 10.66 7.69 16.43
CA LEU A 173 9.96 7.94 15.17
C LEU A 173 10.84 8.68 14.16
N LYS A 174 11.57 9.72 14.58
CA LYS A 174 12.55 10.43 13.72
C LYS A 174 13.66 9.48 13.22
N SER A 175 14.04 8.49 14.03
CA SER A 175 15.05 7.49 13.63
C SER A 175 14.55 6.47 12.60
N VAL A 176 13.24 6.27 12.44
CA VAL A 176 12.67 5.25 11.54
C VAL A 176 11.74 5.81 10.46
N MET A 177 11.43 7.10 10.49
CA MET A 177 10.60 7.81 9.50
C MET A 177 11.47 8.78 8.68
N PRO A 178 10.99 9.29 7.53
CA PRO A 178 11.68 10.32 6.78
C PRO A 178 11.74 11.60 7.61
N ASP A 179 12.92 12.19 7.70
CA ASP A 179 13.18 13.49 8.30
C ASP A 179 13.73 14.47 7.25
N GLU A 180 13.98 15.71 7.64
CA GLU A 180 14.50 16.75 6.73
C GLU A 180 15.82 16.34 6.07
N LYS A 181 16.67 15.59 6.78
CA LYS A 181 17.95 15.12 6.24
C LYS A 181 17.73 14.11 5.11
N VAL A 182 16.83 13.15 5.32
CA VAL A 182 16.44 12.16 4.30
C VAL A 182 15.79 12.85 3.11
N GLU A 183 14.93 13.84 3.34
CA GLU A 183 14.30 14.59 2.25
C GLU A 183 15.34 15.36 1.42
N GLN A 184 16.33 15.98 2.07
CA GLN A 184 17.44 16.64 1.40
C GLN A 184 18.33 15.66 0.62
N GLU A 185 18.64 14.49 1.19
CA GLU A 185 19.37 13.40 0.50
C GLU A 185 18.65 12.99 -0.79
N ILE A 186 17.33 12.77 -0.73
CA ILE A 186 16.53 12.44 -1.91
C ILE A 186 16.53 13.59 -2.93
N ALA A 187 16.39 14.84 -2.48
CA ALA A 187 16.41 16.00 -3.36
C ALA A 187 17.76 16.16 -4.08
N ASP A 188 18.87 15.83 -3.41
CA ASP A 188 20.19 15.87 -4.02
C ASP A 188 20.40 14.72 -5.00
N ILE A 189 20.01 13.48 -4.65
CA ILE A 189 20.03 12.33 -5.55
C ILE A 189 19.17 12.59 -6.81
N ALA A 190 18.02 13.24 -6.64
CA ALA A 190 17.08 13.50 -7.74
C ALA A 190 17.64 14.46 -8.82
N LYS A 191 18.76 15.14 -8.56
CA LYS A 191 19.46 15.99 -9.54
C LYS A 191 20.21 15.18 -10.60
N ASP A 192 20.60 13.95 -10.28
CA ASP A 192 21.33 13.07 -11.18
C ASP A 192 20.38 12.24 -12.04
N ASN A 193 20.46 12.29 -13.37
CA ASN A 193 19.51 11.55 -14.23
C ASN A 193 19.54 10.01 -14.07
N ASP A 194 20.48 9.44 -13.31
CA ASP A 194 20.64 8.01 -13.08
C ASP A 194 20.05 7.50 -11.75
N TRP A 195 19.35 8.35 -10.99
CA TRP A 195 18.70 7.95 -9.72
C TRP A 195 17.58 6.91 -9.88
N ILE A 196 17.05 6.79 -11.09
CA ILE A 196 16.03 5.82 -11.46
C ILE A 196 16.46 5.11 -12.75
N ALA A 197 16.48 3.78 -12.73
CA ALA A 197 16.83 3.00 -13.92
C ALA A 197 15.85 3.28 -15.07
N ASP A 198 16.29 3.16 -16.32
CA ASP A 198 15.40 3.30 -17.47
C ASP A 198 14.32 2.22 -17.50
N LYS A 199 13.14 2.58 -18.02
CA LYS A 199 12.10 1.59 -18.27
C LYS A 199 12.50 0.79 -19.50
N LYS A 200 12.87 -0.49 -19.30
CA LYS A 200 13.08 -1.42 -20.41
C LYS A 200 11.78 -1.56 -21.19
N LEU A 201 11.77 -1.08 -22.43
CA LEU A 201 10.71 -1.33 -23.38
C LEU A 201 10.89 -2.76 -23.95
N PRO A 202 9.80 -3.47 -24.26
CA PRO A 202 9.88 -4.68 -25.08
C PRO A 202 10.65 -4.41 -26.37
N ASP A 203 11.41 -5.39 -26.86
CA ASP A 203 12.18 -5.27 -28.11
C ASP A 203 11.28 -4.93 -29.31
N ASP A 204 10.00 -5.29 -29.23
CA ASP A 204 8.97 -5.06 -30.24
C ASP A 204 8.05 -3.86 -29.92
N ALA A 205 8.39 -3.01 -28.94
CA ALA A 205 7.55 -1.88 -28.52
C ALA A 205 7.16 -0.94 -29.67
N TRP A 206 7.98 -0.88 -30.73
CA TRP A 206 7.76 -0.08 -31.93
C TRP A 206 7.31 -0.91 -33.15
N ASN A 207 7.17 -2.24 -33.02
CA ASN A 207 6.61 -3.11 -34.07
C ASN A 207 5.08 -2.98 -34.12
N ILE A 208 4.59 -1.77 -34.37
CA ILE A 208 3.17 -1.49 -34.56
C ILE A 208 2.75 -2.16 -35.86
N LYS A 209 2.13 -3.35 -35.76
CA LYS A 209 1.44 -3.95 -36.89
C LYS A 209 0.19 -3.11 -37.16
N ALA A 210 0.15 -2.47 -38.33
CA ALA A 210 -1.06 -1.78 -38.79
C ALA A 210 -2.24 -2.76 -38.67
N PRO A 211 -3.38 -2.33 -38.09
CA PRO A 211 -4.55 -3.19 -38.04
C PRO A 211 -4.92 -3.59 -39.46
N VAL A 212 -5.02 -4.90 -39.70
CA VAL A 212 -5.54 -5.42 -40.97
C VAL A 212 -6.99 -4.96 -41.03
N MET A 213 -7.29 -4.02 -41.92
CA MET A 213 -8.68 -3.63 -42.19
C MET A 213 -9.42 -4.90 -42.63
N ARG A 214 -10.41 -5.31 -41.83
CA ARG A 214 -11.37 -6.36 -42.17
C ARG A 214 -12.60 -5.73 -42.79
#